data_AF-A0A379YN38-F1
#
_entry.id   AF-A0A379YN38-F1
#
_cell.length_a   1.000
_cell.length_b   1.000
_cell.length_c   1.000
_cell.angle_alpha   90.00
_cell.angle_beta   90.00
_cell.angle_gamma   90.00
#
_symmetry.space_group_name_H-M   'P 1'
#
loop_
_entity.id
_entity.type
_entity.pdbx_description
1 polymer ?
#
loop_
_entity_poly.entity_id
_entity_poly.type
_entity_poly.pdbx_seq_one_letter_code
_entity_poly.pdbx_strand_id
1 'polypeptide(L)'
;MKRTLRITNRRRPTANWCAITSAILKVGPALTFALREALFALDRIEREWLGERQSAQLCATLEQVMREQPQQWSRYYHGTPHQQYLDRHYSLSDRVRYYWPQPQVQQAVDGLLDNLRRSPAPLALLSQYLPDQARALNAGELSADPQEWVLHKVTQVLDDYHAACYPEGR
;
A
#
# COMPACT_ATOMS: atom_id res chain seq x y z
N MET A 1 36.42 -24.94 21.93
CA MET A 1 35.74 -25.29 20.67
C MET A 1 34.38 -24.60 20.62
N LYS A 2 34.19 -23.74 19.61
CA LYS A 2 33.04 -22.83 19.47
C LYS A 2 31.77 -23.61 19.12
N ARG A 3 30.69 -23.48 19.89
CA ARG A 3 29.33 -23.86 19.45
C ARG A 3 28.61 -22.59 19.02
N THR A 4 28.61 -22.36 17.72
CA THR A 4 27.83 -21.33 17.04
C THR A 4 26.34 -21.65 17.23
N LEU A 5 25.59 -20.78 17.91
CA LEU A 5 24.13 -20.79 17.88
C LEU A 5 23.69 -20.54 16.44
N ARG A 6 23.11 -21.57 15.81
CA ARG A 6 22.35 -21.41 14.56
C ARG A 6 21.13 -20.55 14.88
N ILE A 7 21.09 -19.34 14.33
CA ILE A 7 19.86 -18.57 14.17
C ILE A 7 18.99 -19.40 13.23
N THR A 8 18.03 -20.13 13.80
CA THR A 8 17.00 -20.80 13.02
C THR A 8 16.10 -19.72 12.43
N ASN A 9 16.17 -19.60 11.10
CA ASN A 9 15.28 -18.81 10.27
C ASN A 9 13.83 -19.19 10.61
N ARG A 10 13.19 -18.42 11.50
CA ARG A 10 11.74 -18.46 11.66
C ARG A 10 11.17 -17.87 10.37
N ARG A 11 10.76 -18.74 9.43
CA ARG A 11 9.81 -18.38 8.38
C ARG A 11 8.60 -17.79 9.10
N ARG A 12 8.51 -16.46 9.12
CA ARG A 12 7.27 -15.78 9.50
C ARG A 12 6.20 -16.29 8.52
N PRO A 13 5.04 -16.76 8.99
CA PRO A 13 3.96 -17.10 8.09
C PRO A 13 3.63 -15.83 7.32
N THR A 14 3.85 -15.83 6.00
CA THR A 14 3.41 -14.77 5.11
C THR A 14 1.89 -14.72 5.25
N ALA A 15 1.38 -13.79 6.05
CA ALA A 15 -0.04 -13.48 6.02
C ALA A 15 -0.37 -13.16 4.56
N ASN A 16 -1.28 -13.94 3.96
CA ASN A 16 -1.66 -13.78 2.56
C ASN A 16 -2.16 -12.33 2.37
N TRP A 17 -1.54 -11.61 1.44
CA TRP A 17 -1.85 -10.21 1.15
C TRP A 17 -3.35 -9.99 0.88
N CYS A 18 -4.01 -10.97 0.26
CA CYS A 18 -5.46 -11.00 0.06
C CYS A 18 -6.26 -11.00 1.37
N ALA A 19 -5.78 -11.70 2.41
CA ALA A 19 -6.43 -11.71 3.72
C ALA A 19 -6.27 -10.38 4.46
N ILE A 20 -5.12 -9.72 4.32
CA ILE A 20 -4.83 -8.40 4.91
C ILE A 20 -5.76 -7.34 4.28
N THR A 21 -5.79 -7.26 2.95
CA THR A 21 -6.63 -6.29 2.24
C THR A 21 -8.11 -6.50 2.53
N SER A 22 -8.56 -7.76 2.66
CA SER A 22 -9.92 -8.11 3.08
C SER A 22 -10.26 -7.68 4.52
N ALA A 23 -9.28 -7.70 5.42
CA ALA A 23 -9.48 -7.24 6.80
C ALA A 23 -9.57 -5.71 6.88
N ILE A 24 -8.70 -4.98 6.17
CA ILE A 24 -8.69 -3.51 6.11
C ILE A 24 -10.04 -2.98 5.60
N LEU A 25 -10.64 -3.66 4.60
CA LEU A 25 -11.95 -3.30 4.04
C LEU A 25 -13.09 -3.26 5.06
N LYS A 26 -12.97 -3.95 6.20
CA LYS A 26 -14.03 -4.04 7.22
C LYS A 26 -14.00 -2.92 8.25
N VAL A 27 -12.92 -2.15 8.33
CA VAL A 27 -12.66 -1.23 9.44
C VAL A 27 -12.90 0.24 9.06
N GLY A 28 -13.09 0.53 7.76
CA GLY A 28 -13.65 1.79 7.28
C GLY A 28 -12.77 2.52 6.24
N PRO A 29 -13.28 3.60 5.63
CA PRO A 29 -12.64 4.27 4.50
C PRO A 29 -11.24 4.82 4.79
N ALA A 30 -10.97 5.26 6.03
CA ALA A 30 -9.67 5.85 6.38
C ALA A 30 -8.51 4.86 6.23
N LEU A 31 -8.74 3.58 6.56
CA LEU A 31 -7.71 2.53 6.50
C LEU A 31 -7.45 2.08 5.07
N THR A 32 -8.51 1.94 4.27
CA THR A 32 -8.39 1.61 2.84
C THR A 32 -7.82 2.78 2.03
N PHE A 33 -8.06 4.02 2.48
CA PHE A 33 -7.44 5.21 1.91
C PHE A 33 -5.93 5.25 2.19
N ALA A 34 -5.49 4.98 3.42
CA ALA A 34 -4.06 4.89 3.75
C ALA A 34 -3.37 3.72 3.02
N LEU A 35 -4.06 2.60 2.86
CA LEU A 35 -3.61 1.49 2.00
C LEU A 35 -3.37 1.96 0.56
N ARG A 36 -4.33 2.69 -0.01
CA ARG A 36 -4.23 3.24 -1.37
C ARG A 36 -3.05 4.20 -1.49
N GLU A 37 -2.88 5.13 -0.54
CA GLU A 37 -1.75 6.07 -0.52
C GLU A 37 -0.41 5.33 -0.51
N ALA A 38 -0.27 4.31 0.34
CA ALA A 38 0.95 3.52 0.41
C ALA A 38 1.24 2.80 -0.92
N LEU A 39 0.24 2.14 -1.50
CA LEU A 39 0.40 1.41 -2.74
C LEU A 39 0.69 2.33 -3.94
N PHE A 40 0.07 3.51 -3.98
CA PHE A 40 0.34 4.50 -5.04
C PHE A 40 1.74 5.08 -4.91
N ALA A 41 2.20 5.33 -3.68
CA ALA A 41 3.57 5.73 -3.42
C ALA A 41 4.58 4.66 -3.88
N LEU A 42 4.31 3.39 -3.59
CA LEU A 42 5.15 2.27 -4.06
C LEU A 42 5.14 2.13 -5.58
N ASP A 43 3.99 2.27 -6.25
CA ASP A 43 3.91 2.26 -7.72
C ASP A 43 4.77 3.38 -8.34
N ARG A 44 4.79 4.56 -7.72
CA ARG A 44 5.69 5.66 -8.14
C ARG A 44 7.16 5.31 -7.90
N ILE A 45 7.51 4.82 -6.71
CA ILE A 45 8.88 4.39 -6.39
C ILE A 45 9.37 3.35 -7.39
N GLU A 46 8.56 2.33 -7.66
CA GLU A 46 8.90 1.23 -8.56
C GLU A 46 9.17 1.73 -9.98
N ARG A 47 8.33 2.62 -10.52
CA ARG A 47 8.51 3.20 -11.85
C ARG A 47 9.78 4.05 -11.96
N GLU A 48 10.04 4.91 -10.99
CA GLU A 48 11.25 5.74 -10.99
C GLU A 48 12.52 4.89 -10.80
N TRP A 49 12.42 3.79 -10.04
CA TRP A 49 13.56 2.95 -9.72
C TRP A 49 13.90 1.93 -10.82
N LEU A 50 12.89 1.22 -11.32
CA LEU A 50 13.05 0.09 -12.26
C LEU A 50 12.72 0.46 -13.70
N GLY A 51 12.07 1.61 -13.90
CA GLY A 51 11.57 2.08 -15.19
C GLY A 51 10.20 1.48 -15.55
N GLU A 52 9.48 2.17 -16.45
CA GLU A 52 8.10 1.83 -16.82
C GLU A 52 7.91 0.42 -17.42
N ARG A 53 8.95 -0.17 -18.00
CA ARG A 53 8.88 -1.53 -18.58
C ARG A 53 8.92 -2.65 -17.53
N GLN A 54 9.50 -2.38 -16.36
CA GLN A 54 9.67 -3.38 -15.30
C GLN A 54 8.65 -3.21 -14.17
N SER A 55 7.95 -2.07 -14.15
CA SER A 55 6.90 -1.80 -13.17
C SER A 55 5.69 -2.73 -13.36
N ALA A 56 5.01 -3.04 -12.26
CA ALA A 56 3.73 -3.74 -12.26
C ALA A 56 2.56 -2.85 -12.70
N GLN A 57 2.77 -1.54 -12.84
CA GLN A 57 1.81 -0.56 -13.35
C GLN A 57 0.48 -0.51 -12.59
N LEU A 58 0.53 -0.66 -11.26
CA LEU A 58 -0.64 -0.82 -10.39
C LEU A 58 -1.70 0.28 -10.61
N CYS A 59 -1.29 1.56 -10.61
CA CYS A 59 -2.25 2.66 -10.78
C CYS A 59 -2.93 2.62 -12.16
N ALA A 60 -2.22 2.16 -13.20
CA ALA A 60 -2.78 2.06 -14.55
C ALA A 60 -3.75 0.87 -14.66
N THR A 61 -3.38 -0.29 -14.11
CA THR A 61 -4.27 -1.45 -14.01
C THR A 61 -5.55 -1.09 -13.26
N LEU A 62 -5.42 -0.42 -12.12
CA LEU A 62 -6.56 -0.01 -11.30
C LEU A 62 -7.49 0.96 -12.04
N GLU A 63 -6.92 1.95 -12.73
CA GLU A 63 -7.70 2.87 -13.58
C GLU A 63 -8.45 2.12 -14.69
N GLN A 64 -7.80 1.17 -15.36
CA GLN A 64 -8.43 0.36 -16.39
C GLN A 64 -9.61 -0.44 -15.81
N VAL A 65 -9.38 -1.21 -14.73
CA VAL A 65 -10.43 -2.03 -14.10
C VAL A 65 -11.60 -1.16 -13.64
N MET A 66 -11.34 0.00 -13.03
CA MET A 66 -12.39 0.91 -12.58
C MET A 66 -13.19 1.46 -13.76
N ARG A 67 -12.57 1.77 -14.90
CA ARG A 67 -13.29 2.22 -16.10
C ARG A 67 -14.14 1.12 -16.74
N GLU A 68 -13.63 -0.11 -16.79
CA GLU A 68 -14.35 -1.27 -17.34
C GLU A 68 -15.52 -1.72 -16.46
N GLN A 69 -15.39 -1.55 -15.13
CA GLN A 69 -16.39 -1.94 -14.16
C GLN A 69 -16.86 -0.72 -13.35
N PRO A 70 -17.63 0.23 -13.90
CA PRO A 70 -17.91 1.51 -13.26
C PRO A 70 -18.95 1.46 -12.12
N GLN A 71 -19.55 0.30 -11.84
CA GLN A 71 -20.72 0.15 -10.97
C GLN A 71 -20.49 0.64 -9.54
N GLN A 72 -19.25 0.57 -9.05
CA GLN A 72 -18.93 0.95 -7.67
C GLN A 72 -18.67 2.45 -7.50
N TRP A 73 -18.43 3.22 -8.57
CA TRP A 73 -18.08 4.64 -8.46
C TRP A 73 -18.94 5.59 -9.29
N SER A 74 -19.59 5.12 -10.36
CA SER A 74 -20.28 5.99 -11.34
C SER A 74 -21.44 6.82 -10.78
N ARG A 75 -22.06 6.35 -9.69
CA ARG A 75 -23.12 7.09 -8.97
C ARG A 75 -22.58 8.20 -8.05
N TYR A 76 -21.28 8.21 -7.79
CA TYR A 76 -20.64 9.11 -6.83
C TYR A 76 -19.76 10.15 -7.51
N TYR A 77 -19.08 9.79 -8.60
CA TYR A 77 -18.16 10.69 -9.28
C TYR A 77 -18.78 11.18 -10.58
N HIS A 78 -18.80 12.51 -10.75
CA HIS A 78 -19.47 13.20 -11.83
C HIS A 78 -18.54 14.23 -12.47
N GLY A 79 -19.00 14.89 -13.54
CA GLY A 79 -18.23 15.91 -14.24
C GLY A 79 -17.39 15.34 -15.38
N THR A 80 -16.35 16.08 -15.74
CA THR A 80 -15.49 15.80 -16.90
C THR A 80 -14.70 14.50 -16.75
N PRO A 81 -14.21 13.88 -17.85
CA PRO A 81 -13.39 12.68 -17.77
C PRO A 81 -12.16 12.81 -16.86
N HIS A 82 -11.53 14.00 -16.84
CA HIS A 82 -10.38 14.26 -15.98
C HIS A 82 -10.77 14.37 -14.49
N GLN A 83 -11.90 15.01 -14.17
CA GLN A 83 -12.41 15.06 -12.80
C GLN A 83 -12.73 13.65 -12.29
N GLN A 84 -13.40 12.82 -13.10
CA GLN A 84 -13.67 11.44 -12.72
C GLN A 84 -12.39 10.62 -12.54
N TYR A 85 -11.35 10.86 -13.34
CA TYR A 85 -10.03 10.26 -13.14
C TYR A 85 -9.44 10.65 -11.78
N LEU A 86 -9.45 11.95 -11.44
CA LEU A 86 -8.98 12.41 -10.14
C LEU A 86 -9.79 11.80 -8.99
N ASP A 87 -11.12 11.72 -9.14
CA ASP A 87 -11.98 11.15 -8.10
C ASP A 87 -11.75 9.65 -7.91
N ARG A 88 -11.54 8.89 -9.00
CA ARG A 88 -11.19 7.46 -8.91
C ARG A 88 -9.90 7.22 -8.14
N HIS A 89 -8.93 8.10 -8.28
CA HIS A 89 -7.60 7.95 -7.68
C HIS A 89 -7.47 8.57 -6.29
N TYR A 90 -8.14 9.70 -6.03
CA TYR A 90 -7.81 10.56 -4.89
C TYR A 90 -9.01 10.92 -4.00
N SER A 91 -10.25 10.67 -4.43
CA SER A 91 -11.43 11.03 -3.65
C SER A 91 -11.42 10.40 -2.25
N LEU A 92 -11.81 11.20 -1.24
CA LEU A 92 -11.97 10.77 0.15
C LEU A 92 -13.11 9.75 0.34
N SER A 93 -14.03 9.64 -0.62
CA SER A 93 -15.07 8.60 -0.60
C SER A 93 -14.51 7.18 -0.76
N ASP A 94 -13.27 7.08 -1.26
CA ASP A 94 -12.48 5.85 -1.37
C ASP A 94 -13.25 4.69 -2.04
N ARG A 95 -13.94 4.99 -3.15
CA ARG A 95 -14.69 3.96 -3.90
C ARG A 95 -13.78 2.94 -4.57
N VAL A 96 -12.49 3.25 -4.72
CA VAL A 96 -11.46 2.32 -5.20
C VAL A 96 -11.32 1.08 -4.32
N ARG A 97 -11.73 1.15 -3.04
CA ARG A 97 -11.67 0.02 -2.10
C ARG A 97 -12.35 -1.25 -2.59
N TYR A 98 -13.41 -1.12 -3.39
CA TYR A 98 -14.16 -2.24 -3.94
C TYR A 98 -13.43 -2.98 -5.07
N TYR A 99 -12.31 -2.44 -5.54
CA TYR A 99 -11.53 -2.99 -6.65
C TYR A 99 -10.26 -3.72 -6.18
N TRP A 100 -9.82 -3.54 -4.94
CA TRP A 100 -8.68 -4.30 -4.39
C TRP A 100 -8.83 -5.83 -4.47
N PRO A 101 -10.04 -6.42 -4.32
CA PRO A 101 -10.22 -7.86 -4.47
C PRO A 101 -10.19 -8.37 -5.92
N GLN A 102 -10.14 -7.48 -6.92
CA GLN A 102 -10.17 -7.89 -8.33
C GLN A 102 -8.86 -8.63 -8.68
N PRO A 103 -8.92 -9.80 -9.33
CA PRO A 103 -7.73 -10.62 -9.59
C PRO A 103 -6.59 -9.87 -10.30
N GLN A 104 -6.95 -9.02 -11.28
CA GLN A 104 -5.99 -8.19 -12.03
C GLN A 104 -5.27 -7.18 -11.12
N VAL A 105 -6.00 -6.58 -10.18
CA VAL A 105 -5.43 -5.62 -9.22
C VAL A 105 -4.56 -6.35 -8.20
N GLN A 106 -5.00 -7.50 -7.68
CA GLN A 106 -4.21 -8.32 -6.76
C GLN A 106 -2.88 -8.73 -7.40
N GLN A 107 -2.91 -9.20 -8.65
CA GLN A 107 -1.71 -9.57 -9.40
C GLN A 107 -0.75 -8.39 -9.58
N ALA A 108 -1.27 -7.18 -9.85
CA ALA A 108 -0.45 -5.99 -9.96
C ALA A 108 0.18 -5.59 -8.61
N VAL A 109 -0.55 -5.72 -7.50
CA VAL A 109 0.02 -5.45 -6.17
C VAL A 109 1.09 -6.48 -5.80
N ASP A 110 0.84 -7.76 -6.03
CA ASP A 110 1.81 -8.81 -5.74
C ASP A 110 3.08 -8.62 -6.59
N GLY A 111 2.92 -8.30 -7.89
CA GLY A 111 4.02 -7.96 -8.79
C GLY A 111 4.85 -6.77 -8.30
N LEU A 112 4.19 -5.70 -7.86
CA LEU A 112 4.82 -4.50 -7.29
C LEU A 112 5.65 -4.83 -6.05
N LEU A 113 5.07 -5.54 -5.09
CA LEU A 113 5.76 -5.93 -3.85
C LEU A 113 6.95 -6.84 -4.15
N ASP A 114 6.79 -7.80 -5.06
CA ASP A 114 7.86 -8.73 -5.42
C ASP A 114 9.00 -8.06 -6.20
N ASN A 115 8.68 -7.10 -7.07
CA ASN A 115 9.69 -6.28 -7.76
C ASN A 115 10.54 -5.50 -6.75
N LEU A 116 9.91 -4.84 -5.78
CA LEU A 116 10.61 -4.08 -4.76
C LEU A 116 11.35 -4.97 -3.74
N ARG A 117 10.92 -6.22 -3.53
CA ARG A 117 11.70 -7.20 -2.74
C ARG A 117 12.95 -7.68 -3.48
N ARG A 118 12.85 -7.92 -4.79
CA ARG A 118 13.98 -8.35 -5.63
C ARG A 118 14.98 -7.22 -5.85
N SER A 119 14.48 -5.99 -5.99
CA SER A 119 15.28 -4.79 -6.23
C SER A 119 14.88 -3.71 -5.22
N PRO A 120 15.40 -3.79 -3.98
CA PRO A 120 15.07 -2.85 -2.91
C PRO A 120 15.23 -1.40 -3.33
N ALA A 121 14.22 -0.59 -3.04
CA ALA A 121 14.23 0.83 -3.37
C ALA A 121 15.30 1.58 -2.54
N PRO A 122 16.01 2.56 -3.14
CA PRO A 122 16.86 3.48 -2.39
C PRO A 122 16.07 4.23 -1.32
N LEU A 123 16.71 4.43 -0.16
CA LEU A 123 16.11 5.17 0.97
C LEU A 123 15.65 6.58 0.57
N ALA A 124 16.34 7.23 -0.38
CA ALA A 124 15.96 8.54 -0.88
C ALA A 124 14.58 8.55 -1.57
N LEU A 125 14.28 7.54 -2.38
CA LEU A 125 12.96 7.40 -3.01
C LEU A 125 11.91 7.08 -1.96
N LEU A 126 12.21 6.19 -1.01
CA LEU A 126 11.28 5.90 0.08
C LEU A 126 10.99 7.16 0.90
N SER A 127 12.00 7.97 1.23
CA SER A 127 11.84 9.23 1.97
C SER A 127 11.00 10.26 1.22
N GLN A 128 11.05 10.27 -0.11
CA GLN A 128 10.29 11.21 -0.93
C GLN A 128 8.79 10.89 -0.94
N TYR A 129 8.42 9.61 -0.97
CA TYR A 129 7.00 9.20 -1.14
C TYR A 129 6.37 8.61 0.13
N LEU A 130 7.18 8.08 1.05
CA LEU A 130 6.77 7.48 2.34
C LEU A 130 7.73 7.92 3.46
N PRO A 131 7.75 9.22 3.83
CA PRO A 131 8.73 9.78 4.75
C PRO A 131 8.72 9.12 6.14
N ASP A 132 7.55 8.75 6.65
CA ASP A 132 7.43 8.12 7.98
C ASP A 132 8.03 6.71 7.98
N GLN A 133 7.76 5.95 6.91
CA GLN A 133 8.31 4.61 6.71
C GLN A 133 9.83 4.68 6.50
N ALA A 134 10.33 5.70 5.80
CA ALA A 134 11.77 5.92 5.65
C ALA A 134 12.44 6.23 7.00
N ARG A 135 11.80 7.04 7.86
CA ARG A 135 12.28 7.31 9.23
C ARG A 135 12.32 6.04 10.08
N ALA A 136 11.24 5.27 10.08
CA ALA A 136 11.15 4.01 10.83
C ALA A 136 12.18 2.96 10.32
N LEU A 137 12.37 2.86 9.00
CA LEU A 137 13.39 1.99 8.40
C LEU A 137 14.80 2.41 8.82
N ASN A 138 15.11 3.71 8.77
CA ASN A 138 16.41 4.24 9.18
C ASN A 138 16.67 4.08 10.69
N ALA A 139 15.62 4.10 11.52
CA ALA A 139 15.69 3.81 12.94
C ALA A 139 15.81 2.31 13.27
N GLY A 140 15.69 1.42 12.28
CA GLY A 140 15.70 -0.03 12.48
C GLY A 140 14.40 -0.60 13.08
N GLU A 141 13.33 0.19 13.09
CA GLU A 141 11.99 -0.18 13.58
C GLU A 141 11.19 -0.95 12.54
N LEU A 142 11.56 -0.82 11.26
CA LEU A 142 10.88 -1.41 10.11
C LEU A 142 11.89 -2.19 9.25
N SER A 143 11.49 -3.32 8.66
CA SER A 143 12.36 -4.02 7.71
C SER A 143 12.30 -3.40 6.31
N ALA A 144 13.16 -3.87 5.41
CA ALA A 144 13.14 -3.46 4.00
C ALA A 144 12.04 -4.15 3.17
N ASP A 145 11.11 -4.91 3.79
CA ASP A 145 9.99 -5.51 3.07
C ASP A 145 8.92 -4.45 2.76
N PRO A 146 8.61 -4.18 1.47
CA PRO A 146 7.60 -3.20 1.09
C PRO A 146 6.20 -3.50 1.67
N GLN A 147 5.90 -4.76 1.97
CA GLN A 147 4.65 -5.11 2.63
C GLN A 147 4.58 -4.54 4.06
N GLU A 148 5.70 -4.53 4.80
CA GLU A 148 5.74 -3.92 6.14
C GLU A 148 5.58 -2.40 6.05
N TRP A 149 6.06 -1.76 4.98
CA TRP A 149 5.88 -0.31 4.76
C TRP A 149 4.40 0.06 4.58
N VAL A 150 3.66 -0.72 3.81
CA VAL A 150 2.21 -0.51 3.63
C VAL A 150 1.46 -0.74 4.93
N LEU A 151 1.76 -1.82 5.64
CA LEU A 151 1.13 -2.12 6.93
C LEU A 151 1.42 -1.02 7.95
N HIS A 152 2.66 -0.52 8.02
CA HIS A 152 3.02 0.60 8.88
C HIS A 152 2.16 1.82 8.57
N LYS A 153 2.00 2.19 7.28
CA LYS A 153 1.17 3.34 6.88
C LYS A 153 -0.29 3.19 7.31
N VAL A 154 -0.85 1.99 7.19
CA VAL A 154 -2.22 1.69 7.62
C VAL A 154 -2.36 1.75 9.15
N THR A 155 -1.39 1.22 9.88
CA THR A 155 -1.39 1.22 11.36
C THR A 155 -1.31 2.64 11.93
N GLN A 156 -0.59 3.57 11.30
CA GLN A 156 -0.55 4.98 11.73
C GLN A 156 -1.94 5.61 11.84
N VAL A 157 -2.87 5.23 10.96
CA VAL A 157 -4.27 5.69 11.06
C VAL A 157 -4.95 5.16 12.32
N LEU A 158 -4.69 3.90 12.69
CA LEU A 158 -5.22 3.32 13.93
C LEU A 158 -4.65 4.01 15.18
N ASP A 159 -3.37 4.38 15.14
CA ASP A 159 -2.72 5.09 16.23
C ASP A 159 -3.34 6.48 16.44
N ASP A 160 -3.68 7.19 15.36
CA ASP A 160 -4.39 8.46 15.43
C ASP A 160 -5.79 8.30 16.05
N TYR A 161 -6.54 7.27 15.65
CA TYR A 161 -7.83 6.94 16.28
C TYR A 161 -7.66 6.59 17.77
N HIS A 162 -6.63 5.82 18.11
CA HIS A 162 -6.36 5.44 19.49
C HIS A 162 -6.02 6.68 20.34
N ALA A 163 -5.16 7.57 19.85
CA ALA A 163 -4.79 8.81 20.53
C ALA A 163 -5.99 9.76 20.70
N ALA A 164 -6.89 9.82 19.71
CA ALA A 164 -8.11 10.63 19.80
C ALA A 164 -9.12 10.06 20.82
N CYS A 165 -9.22 8.73 20.93
CA CYS A 165 -10.11 8.06 21.88
C CYS A 165 -9.54 7.99 23.31
N TYR A 166 -8.21 7.96 23.45
CA TYR A 166 -7.50 7.86 24.73
C TYR A 166 -6.44 8.98 24.86
N PRO A 167 -6.87 10.24 25.01
CA PRO A 167 -5.96 11.39 25.10
C PRO A 167 -5.09 11.41 26.37
N GLU A 168 -5.43 10.61 27.38
CA GLU A 168 -4.74 10.54 28.68
C GLU A 168 -3.80 9.32 28.75
N GLY A 169 -2.62 9.45 28.17
CA GLY A 169 -1.58 8.41 28.21
C GLY A 169 -0.20 8.93 27.82
N ARG A 170 0.07 10.21 28.09
CA ARG A 170 1.37 10.86 27.82
C ARG A 170 2.03 11.30 29.11
#